data_AF-A0A962ED20-F1
#
_entry.id   AF-A0A962ED20-F1
#
_cell.length_a   1.000
_cell.length_b   1.000
_cell.length_c   1.000
_cell.angle_alpha   90.00
_cell.angle_beta   90.00
_cell.angle_gamma   90.00
#
_symmetry.space_group_name_H-M   'P 1'
#
loop_
_entity.id
_entity.type
_entity.pdbx_description
1 polymer ?
#
loop_
_entity_poly.entity_id
_entity_poly.type
_entity_poly.pdbx_seq_one_letter_code
_entity_poly.pdbx_strand_id
1 'polypeptide(L)' 'MNSILSRGFALLTVLALLMMTAAAPAHAGRKEQKRAETALAVLKQVQSTPDSEIPASLLSKAYAIAVIPEVV' A
#
# COMPACT_ATOMS: atom_id res chain seq x y z
N MET A 1 -28.97 40.58 -19.57
CA MET A 1 -29.05 39.11 -19.71
C MET A 1 -27.68 38.40 -19.61
N ASN A 2 -26.58 39.01 -20.06
CA ASN A 2 -25.27 38.32 -20.17
C ASN A 2 -24.53 38.13 -18.82
N SER A 3 -24.83 38.94 -17.80
CA SER A 3 -24.19 38.87 -16.48
C SER A 3 -24.69 37.73 -15.58
N ILE A 4 -25.87 37.18 -15.86
CA ILE A 4 -26.41 36.03 -15.12
C ILE A 4 -25.80 34.73 -15.66
N LEU A 5 -25.64 34.64 -16.99
CA LEU A 5 -25.02 33.51 -17.66
C LEU A 5 -23.52 33.39 -17.31
N SER A 6 -22.81 34.52 -17.20
CA SER A 6 -21.39 34.53 -16.80
C SER A 6 -21.19 34.12 -15.33
N ARG A 7 -22.12 34.49 -14.43
CA ARG A 7 -22.09 34.08 -13.01
C ARG A 7 -22.37 32.59 -12.83
N GLY A 8 -23.30 32.03 -13.62
CA GLY A 8 -23.56 30.59 -13.63
C GLY A 8 -22.35 29.79 -14.14
N PHE A 9 -21.70 30.28 -15.21
CA PHE A 9 -20.48 29.66 -15.73
C PHE A 9 -19.31 29.74 -14.73
N ALA A 10 -19.14 30.87 -14.04
CA ALA A 10 -18.12 31.04 -13.02
C ALA A 10 -18.34 30.12 -11.79
N LEU A 11 -19.58 29.89 -11.39
CA LEU A 11 -19.92 28.94 -10.32
C LEU A 11 -19.62 27.49 -10.73
N LEU A 12 -19.94 27.13 -11.97
CA LEU A 12 -19.65 25.80 -12.51
C LEU A 12 -18.15 25.51 -12.60
N THR A 13 -17.33 26.49 -13.02
CA THR A 13 -15.88 26.32 -13.09
C THR A 13 -15.24 26.19 -11.71
N VAL A 14 -15.70 26.97 -10.72
CA VAL A 14 -15.23 26.86 -9.33
C VAL A 14 -15.59 25.49 -8.74
N LEU A 15 -16.83 25.01 -8.97
CA LEU A 15 -17.27 23.71 -8.50
C LEU A 15 -16.48 22.56 -9.14
N ALA A 16 -16.21 22.65 -10.46
CA ALA A 16 -15.39 21.67 -11.16
C ALA A 16 -13.95 21.63 -10.59
N LEU A 17 -13.35 22.79 -10.33
CA LEU A 17 -12.02 22.87 -9.73
C LEU A 17 -11.98 22.28 -8.32
N LEU A 18 -13.02 22.50 -7.52
CA LEU A 18 -13.16 21.92 -6.17
C LEU A 18 -13.31 20.39 -6.21
N MET A 19 -13.99 19.85 -7.22
CA MET A 19 -14.15 18.40 -7.41
C MET A 19 -12.83 17.73 -7.82
N MET A 20 -11.96 18.44 -8.56
CA MET A 20 -10.64 17.91 -8.94
C MET A 20 -9.69 17.77 -7.74
N THR A 21 -9.80 18.62 -6.72
CA THR A 21 -8.99 18.50 -5.50
C THR A 21 -9.51 17.44 -4.52
N ALA A 22 -10.76 17.01 -4.68
CA ALA A 22 -11.37 15.95 -3.88
C ALA A 22 -10.96 14.52 -4.32
N ALA A 23 -10.13 14.40 -5.37
CA ALA A 23 -9.57 13.11 -5.79
C ALA A 23 -8.53 12.63 -4.76
N ALA A 24 -9.01 11.96 -3.69
CA ALA A 24 -8.13 11.29 -2.75
C ALA A 24 -7.40 10.14 -3.46
N PRO A 25 -6.09 9.97 -3.24
CA PRO A 25 -5.35 8.85 -3.83
C PRO A 25 -5.97 7.53 -3.36
N ALA A 26 -6.31 6.67 -4.30
CA ALA A 26 -6.86 5.35 -4.01
C ALA A 26 -5.89 4.57 -3.11
N HIS A 27 -6.30 4.30 -1.89
CA HIS A 27 -5.50 3.68 -0.82
C HIS A 27 -5.29 2.15 -1.00
N ALA A 28 -5.20 1.69 -2.25
CA ALA A 28 -5.25 0.26 -2.57
C ALA A 28 -3.94 -0.51 -2.26
N GLY A 29 -2.80 0.17 -2.10
CA GLY A 29 -1.49 -0.51 -2.00
C GLY A 29 -0.96 -0.79 -0.59
N ARG A 30 -1.47 -0.13 0.46
CA ARG A 30 -0.75 -0.11 1.76
C ARG A 30 -0.82 -1.41 2.55
N LYS A 31 -1.92 -2.17 2.46
CA LYS A 31 -2.12 -3.34 3.32
C LYS A 31 -1.23 -4.52 2.91
N GLU A 32 -1.25 -4.90 1.65
CA GLU A 32 -0.43 -6.02 1.16
C GLU A 32 1.06 -5.67 1.14
N GLN A 33 1.41 -4.43 0.79
CA GLN A 33 2.78 -3.94 0.89
C GLN A 33 3.30 -4.03 2.33
N LYS A 34 2.51 -3.55 3.30
CA LYS A 34 2.86 -3.64 4.73
C LYS A 34 3.00 -5.09 5.19
N ARG A 35 2.10 -5.98 4.75
CA ARG A 35 2.18 -7.42 5.09
C ARG A 35 3.47 -8.05 4.56
N ALA A 36 3.86 -7.73 3.33
CA ALA A 36 5.11 -8.22 2.74
C ALA A 36 6.34 -7.69 3.49
N GLU A 37 6.34 -6.42 3.89
CA GLU A 37 7.39 -5.82 4.73
C GLU A 37 7.50 -6.51 6.09
N THR A 38 6.37 -6.74 6.77
CA THR A 38 6.32 -7.47 8.03
C THR A 38 6.84 -8.90 7.86
N ALA A 39 6.43 -9.61 6.80
CA ALA A 39 6.90 -10.97 6.52
C ALA A 39 8.42 -11.02 6.33
N LEU A 40 8.99 -10.06 5.59
CA LEU A 40 10.43 -9.95 5.40
C LEU A 40 11.17 -9.66 6.72
N ALA A 41 10.61 -8.78 7.56
CA ALA A 41 11.18 -8.47 8.87
C ALA A 41 11.25 -9.72 9.77
N VAL A 42 10.15 -10.48 9.83
CA VAL A 42 10.08 -11.74 10.58
C VAL A 42 11.10 -12.75 10.05
N LEU A 43 11.18 -12.94 8.74
CA LEU A 43 12.16 -13.86 8.14
C LEU A 43 13.60 -13.49 8.50
N LYS A 44 13.95 -12.20 8.43
CA LYS A 44 15.29 -11.72 8.82
C LYS A 44 15.55 -11.95 10.31
N GLN A 45 14.56 -11.70 11.16
CA GLN A 45 14.68 -11.93 12.60
C GLN A 45 14.93 -13.41 12.93
N VAL A 46 14.19 -14.32 12.27
CA VAL A 46 14.39 -15.77 12.41
C VAL A 46 15.80 -16.17 11.99
N GLN A 47 16.28 -15.72 10.83
CA GLN A 47 17.64 -16.01 10.37
C GLN A 47 18.74 -15.43 11.28
N SER A 48 18.46 -14.34 12.00
CA SER A 48 19.42 -13.74 12.95
C SER A 48 19.41 -14.39 14.33
N THR A 49 18.47 -15.31 14.60
CA THR A 49 18.32 -15.97 15.89
C THR A 49 19.01 -17.34 15.85
N PRO A 50 20.07 -17.59 16.66
CA PRO A 50 20.87 -18.81 16.56
C PRO A 50 20.06 -20.11 16.67
N ASP A 51 19.09 -20.15 17.58
CA ASP A 51 18.29 -21.34 17.86
C ASP A 51 17.16 -21.57 16.84
N SER A 52 16.88 -20.62 15.96
CA SER A 52 15.77 -20.67 15.00
C SER A 52 16.20 -20.42 13.55
N GLU A 53 17.50 -20.30 13.28
CA GLU A 53 18.02 -20.07 11.94
C GLU A 53 17.67 -21.27 11.03
N ILE A 54 17.14 -20.97 9.85
CA ILE A 54 16.86 -21.98 8.83
C ILE A 54 18.19 -22.34 8.15
N PRO A 55 18.59 -23.62 8.15
CA PRO A 55 19.83 -24.06 7.52
C PRO A 55 19.93 -23.61 6.06
N ALA A 56 21.07 -23.03 5.68
CA ALA A 56 21.33 -22.55 4.32
C ALA A 56 21.13 -23.64 3.24
N SER A 57 21.41 -24.90 3.59
CA SER A 57 21.20 -26.05 2.71
C SER A 57 19.73 -26.33 2.40
N LEU A 58 18.83 -26.03 3.34
CA LEU A 58 17.38 -26.13 3.12
C LEU A 58 16.87 -24.93 2.33
N LEU A 59 17.34 -23.72 2.63
CA LEU A 59 17.00 -22.52 1.85
C LEU A 59 17.40 -22.65 0.38
N SER A 60 18.59 -23.19 0.11
CA SER A 60 19.08 -23.38 -1.26
C SER A 60 18.33 -24.47 -2.04
N LYS A 61 17.68 -25.41 -1.35
CA LYS A 61 16.93 -26.52 -1.96
C LYS A 61 15.42 -26.26 -1.99
N ALA A 62 14.95 -25.29 -1.23
CA ALA A 62 13.53 -24.96 -1.15
C ALA A 62 13.05 -24.42 -2.50
N TYR A 63 11.96 -24.98 -3.01
CA TYR A 63 11.29 -24.46 -4.20
C TYR A 63 10.69 -23.07 -3.94
N ALA A 64 10.15 -22.86 -2.74
CA ALA A 64 9.60 -21.58 -2.29
C ALA A 64 9.57 -21.52 -0.76
N ILE A 65 9.48 -20.30 -0.22
CA ILE A 65 9.30 -20.01 1.21
C ILE A 65 8.08 -19.12 1.35
N ALA A 66 7.11 -19.56 2.15
CA ALA A 66 5.92 -18.77 2.46
C ALA A 66 5.97 -18.30 3.92
N VAL A 67 5.92 -16.99 4.13
CA VAL A 67 5.92 -16.37 5.46
C VAL A 67 4.59 -15.65 5.64
N ILE A 68 3.83 -16.06 6.67
CA ILE A 68 2.49 -15.54 6.96
C ILE A 68 2.54 -14.84 8.32
N PRO A 69 2.77 -13.52 8.36
CA PRO A 69 2.74 -12.77 9.60
C PRO A 69 1.29 -12.55 10.08
N GLU A 70 1.10 -12.33 11.39
CA GLU A 70 -0.17 -11.94 12.01
C GLU A 70 -1.29 -13.00 11.91
N VAL A 71 -1.02 -14.24 12.37
CA VAL A 71 -1.96 -15.38 12.31
C VAL A 71 -2.80 -15.59 13.59
N VAL A 72 -2.90 -14.59 14.48
CA VAL A 72 -3.65 -14.66 15.75
C VAL A 72 -4.60 -13.48 15.93
#